data_AF-A0A961C958-F1
#
_entry.id   AF-A0A961C958-F1
#
_cell.length_a   1.000
_cell.length_b   1.000
_cell.length_c   1.000
_cell.angle_alpha   90.00
_cell.angle_beta   90.00
_cell.angle_gamma   90.00
#
_symmetry.space_group_name_H-M   'P 1'
#
loop_
_entity.id
_entity.type
_entity.pdbx_description
1 polymer ?
#
loop_
_entity_poly.entity_id
_entity_poly.type
_entity_poly.pdbx_seq_one_letter_code
_entity_poly.pdbx_strand_id
1 'polypeptide(L)'
;LIDETKGFVVGFWRQVADATRADGSQYVVHGIGGSWFRYAGDFQWNWQRDWFDFGNAASLFLEMMGAGQLSDGMTERMNRSMKGPRPGYYPAGTSPVGIWDR
;
A
#
# COMPACT_ATOMS: atom_id res chain seq x y z
N LEU A 1 -10.69 13.86 0.60
CA LEU A 1 -12.03 14.05 0.01
C LEU A 1 -13.02 13.23 0.83
N ILE A 2 -14.16 13.81 1.20
CA ILE A 2 -15.19 13.14 2.01
C ILE A 2 -16.51 13.23 1.24
N ASP A 3 -17.17 12.10 1.06
CA ASP A 3 -18.56 11.98 0.61
C ASP A 3 -19.39 11.48 1.78
N GLU A 4 -20.03 12.42 2.48
CA GLU A 4 -20.84 12.14 3.67
C GLU A 4 -22.12 11.35 3.34
N THR A 5 -22.62 11.46 2.10
CA THR A 5 -23.86 10.79 1.69
C THR A 5 -23.62 9.28 1.52
N LYS A 6 -22.48 8.91 0.93
CA LYS A 6 -22.09 7.50 0.74
C LYS A 6 -21.23 6.95 1.88
N GLY A 7 -20.75 7.83 2.76
CA GLY A 7 -19.82 7.52 3.84
C GLY A 7 -18.42 7.19 3.34
N PHE A 8 -18.00 7.73 2.17
CA PHE A 8 -16.68 7.46 1.62
C PHE A 8 -15.67 8.54 2.02
N VAL A 9 -14.44 8.10 2.32
CA VAL A 9 -13.30 8.97 2.58
C VAL A 9 -12.15 8.55 1.68
N VAL A 10 -11.62 9.50 0.92
CA VAL A 10 -10.40 9.33 0.12
C VAL A 10 -9.30 10.22 0.70
N GLY A 11 -8.22 9.58 1.13
CA GLY A 11 -6.98 10.24 1.54
C GLY A 11 -5.89 10.02 0.49
N PHE A 12 -5.11 11.05 0.22
CA PHE A 12 -3.88 10.95 -0.57
C PHE A 12 -2.69 11.02 0.37
N TRP A 13 -1.65 10.25 0.07
CA TRP A 13 -0.46 10.19 0.91
C TRP A 13 0.81 10.02 0.09
N ARG A 14 1.91 10.39 0.73
CA ARG A 14 3.27 10.07 0.33
C ARG A 14 3.83 9.10 1.36
N GLN A 15 4.46 8.02 0.90
CA GLN A 15 5.10 7.06 1.79
C GLN A 15 6.59 7.35 1.92
N VAL A 16 7.01 7.55 3.15
CA VAL A 16 8.38 7.87 3.55
C VAL A 16 8.77 6.85 4.61
N ALA A 17 9.91 6.20 4.44
CA ALA A 17 10.42 5.29 5.47
C ALA A 17 11.11 6.07 6.59
N ASP A 18 11.13 5.49 7.78
CA ASP A 18 11.82 6.09 8.94
C ASP A 18 13.35 6.09 8.78
N ALA A 19 13.88 5.16 7.97
CA ALA A 19 15.31 5.09 7.66
C ALA A 19 15.75 6.19 6.69
N THR A 20 17.04 6.52 6.73
CA THR A 20 17.70 7.44 5.79
C THR A 20 18.82 6.73 5.04
N ARG A 21 19.11 7.19 3.83
CA ARG A 21 20.27 6.78 3.05
C ARG A 21 21.56 7.26 3.72
N ALA A 22 22.69 6.71 3.28
CA ALA A 22 24.01 7.13 3.75
C ALA A 22 24.31 8.63 3.50
N ASP A 23 23.70 9.22 2.46
CA ASP A 23 23.79 10.65 2.16
C ASP A 23 22.80 11.52 2.97
N GLY A 24 22.02 10.92 3.87
CA GLY A 24 21.01 11.58 4.69
C GLY A 24 19.65 11.77 4.01
N SER A 25 19.49 11.43 2.73
CA SER A 25 18.21 11.54 2.04
C SER A 25 17.21 10.47 2.49
N GLN A 26 15.91 10.77 2.39
CA GLN A 26 14.85 9.86 2.82
C GLN A 26 14.52 8.80 1.76
N TYR A 27 14.30 7.57 2.20
CA TYR A 27 13.65 6.55 1.37
C TYR A 27 12.18 6.89 1.18
N VAL A 28 11.76 7.05 -0.07
CA VAL A 28 10.45 7.56 -0.43
C VAL A 28 9.91 6.74 -1.58
N VAL A 29 8.67 6.27 -1.48
CA VAL A 29 7.99 5.67 -2.63
C VAL A 29 7.64 6.80 -3.57
N HIS A 30 8.22 6.79 -4.77
CA HIS A 30 7.95 7.82 -5.77
C HIS A 30 6.48 7.78 -6.23
N GLY A 31 5.91 8.97 -6.43
CA GLY A 31 4.53 9.14 -6.85
C GLY A 31 3.58 9.46 -5.70
N ILE A 32 2.29 9.18 -5.94
CA ILE A 32 1.20 9.42 -5.01
C ILE A 32 0.56 8.08 -4.65
N GLY A 33 0.35 7.88 -3.37
CA GLY A 33 -0.52 6.83 -2.88
C GLY A 33 -1.86 7.40 -2.45
N GLY A 34 -2.83 6.53 -2.27
CA GLY A 34 -4.05 6.90 -1.61
C GLY A 34 -4.76 5.72 -1.00
N SER A 35 -5.65 6.07 -0.09
CA SER A 35 -6.49 5.14 0.65
C SER A 35 -7.93 5.60 0.53
N TRP A 36 -8.81 4.67 0.24
CA TRP A 36 -10.25 4.89 0.13
C TRP A 36 -10.95 3.99 1.14
N PHE A 37 -11.68 4.62 2.05
CA PHE A 37 -12.38 3.99 3.15
C PHE A 37 -13.88 4.20 3.03
N ARG A 38 -14.64 3.31 3.66
CA ARG A 38 -16.07 3.53 3.93
C ARG A 38 -16.35 3.52 5.43
N TYR A 39 -16.85 4.65 5.92
CA TYR A 39 -17.32 4.82 7.28
C TYR A 39 -18.61 4.03 7.50
N ALA A 40 -18.65 3.28 8.61
CA ALA A 40 -19.75 2.39 8.93
C ALA A 40 -20.54 2.82 10.18
N GLY A 41 -20.24 4.00 10.74
CA GLY A 41 -20.72 4.39 12.06
C GLY A 41 -19.75 3.98 13.18
N ASP A 42 -19.99 4.48 14.39
CA ASP A 42 -19.27 4.11 15.62
C ASP A 42 -17.73 4.13 15.51
N PHE A 43 -17.17 5.12 14.80
CA PHE A 43 -15.72 5.25 14.58
C PHE A 43 -15.10 4.03 13.87
N GLN A 44 -15.88 3.26 13.10
CA GLN A 44 -15.45 2.05 12.42
C GLN A 44 -15.49 2.16 10.90
N TRP A 45 -14.56 1.47 10.26
CA TRP A 45 -14.50 1.27 8.81
C TRP A 45 -14.97 -0.14 8.47
N ASN A 46 -15.86 -0.30 7.49
CA ASN A 46 -16.27 -1.63 7.03
C ASN A 46 -15.62 -2.06 5.71
N TRP A 47 -14.82 -1.18 5.12
CA TRP A 47 -14.18 -1.40 3.83
C TRP A 47 -13.01 -0.42 3.62
N GLN A 48 -11.95 -0.91 3.00
CA GLN A 48 -10.76 -0.14 2.62
C GLN A 48 -10.18 -0.67 1.30
N ARG A 49 -9.67 0.25 0.45
CA ARG A 49 -8.75 -0.06 -0.64
C ARG A 49 -7.64 0.97 -0.70
N ASP A 50 -6.42 0.50 -0.94
CA ASP A 50 -5.25 1.35 -1.17
C ASP A 50 -4.82 1.26 -2.64
N TRP A 51 -4.27 2.35 -3.17
CA TRP A 51 -3.59 2.36 -4.46
C TRP A 51 -2.26 3.09 -4.34
N PHE A 52 -1.29 2.61 -5.10
CA PHE A 52 0.03 3.18 -5.25
C PHE A 52 0.70 2.53 -6.46
N ASP A 53 1.79 3.12 -6.93
CA ASP A 53 2.59 2.51 -7.99
C ASP A 53 3.39 1.33 -7.44
N PHE A 54 3.04 0.13 -7.88
CA PHE A 54 3.70 -1.11 -7.45
C PHE A 54 5.18 -1.14 -7.85
N GLY A 55 5.54 -0.61 -9.02
CA GLY A 55 6.93 -0.58 -9.50
C GLY A 55 7.81 0.32 -8.64
N ASN A 56 7.32 1.52 -8.32
CA ASN A 56 8.03 2.45 -7.44
C ASN A 56 8.18 1.89 -6.02
N ALA A 57 7.13 1.25 -5.49
CA ALA A 57 7.19 0.60 -4.19
C ALA A 57 8.21 -0.55 -4.20
N ALA A 58 8.11 -1.47 -5.17
CA ALA A 58 9.03 -2.60 -5.30
C ALA A 58 10.48 -2.14 -5.47
N SER A 59 10.74 -1.11 -6.28
CA SER A 59 12.06 -0.53 -6.46
C SER A 59 12.66 -0.04 -5.15
N LEU A 60 11.88 0.71 -4.35
CA LEU A 60 12.34 1.21 -3.06
C LEU A 60 12.61 0.07 -2.06
N PHE A 61 11.71 -0.93 -2.00
CA PHE A 61 11.90 -2.06 -1.09
C PHE A 61 13.15 -2.87 -1.44
N LEU A 62 13.45 -3.08 -2.73
CA LEU A 62 14.68 -3.74 -3.17
C LEU A 62 15.92 -2.93 -2.83
N GLU A 63 15.88 -1.61 -3.01
CA GLU A 63 16.95 -0.70 -2.61
C GLU A 63 17.24 -0.80 -1.10
N MET A 64 16.20 -0.68 -0.27
CA MET A 64 16.31 -0.78 1.20
C MET A 64 16.80 -2.16 1.65
N MET A 65 16.38 -3.23 0.96
CA MET A 65 16.87 -4.59 1.24
C MET A 65 18.37 -4.71 0.99
N GLY A 66 18.86 -4.17 -0.13
CA GLY A 66 20.30 -4.13 -0.44
C GLY A 66 21.10 -3.28 0.55
N ALA A 67 20.49 -2.26 1.13
CA ALA A 67 21.08 -1.42 2.18
C ALA A 67 20.96 -2.01 3.60
N GLY A 68 20.30 -3.16 3.77
CA GLY A 68 20.07 -3.76 5.09
C GLY A 68 19.14 -2.94 6.00
N GLN A 69 18.26 -2.11 5.43
CA GLN A 69 17.38 -1.18 6.16
C GLN A 69 15.94 -1.68 6.31
N LEU A 70 15.61 -2.85 5.76
CA LEU A 70 14.31 -3.46 6.00
C LEU A 70 14.27 -4.14 7.36
N SER A 71 13.17 -3.93 8.09
CA SER A 71 12.89 -4.73 9.28
C SER A 71 12.74 -6.21 8.92
N ASP A 72 13.04 -7.10 9.86
CA ASP A 72 12.92 -8.55 9.65
C ASP A 72 11.53 -8.95 9.14
N GLY A 73 10.48 -8.35 9.72
CA GLY A 73 9.10 -8.58 9.28
C GLY A 73 8.81 -8.11 7.85
N MET A 74 9.43 -7.01 7.38
CA MET A 74 9.32 -6.58 5.99
C MET A 74 10.09 -7.48 5.03
N THR A 75 11.28 -7.89 5.43
CA THR A 75 12.09 -8.85 4.68
C THR A 75 11.35 -10.17 4.48
N GLU A 76 10.71 -10.70 5.53
CA GLU A 76 9.86 -11.90 5.44
C GLU A 76 8.67 -11.73 4.49
N ARG A 77 7.98 -10.57 4.54
CA ARG A 77 6.84 -10.29 3.64
C ARG A 77 7.29 -10.16 2.18
N MET A 78 8.45 -9.57 1.91
CA MET A 78 9.03 -9.50 0.58
C MET A 78 9.39 -10.89 0.06
N ASN A 79 10.08 -11.70 0.88
CA ASN A 79 10.42 -13.08 0.54
C ASN A 79 9.18 -13.94 0.25
N ARG A 80 8.09 -13.72 0.99
CA ARG A 80 6.80 -14.38 0.72
C ARG A 80 6.20 -13.90 -0.60
N SER A 81 6.25 -12.61 -0.89
CA SER A 81 5.69 -12.01 -2.11
C SER A 81 6.42 -12.42 -3.39
N MET A 82 7.70 -12.80 -3.28
CA MET A 82 8.50 -13.36 -4.37
C MET A 82 8.14 -14.82 -4.70
N LYS A 83 7.44 -15.52 -3.79
CA LYS A 83 6.96 -16.89 -3.99
C LYS A 83 5.49 -16.83 -4.43
N GLY A 84 5.18 -17.41 -5.59
CA GLY A 84 3.79 -17.47 -6.06
C GLY A 84 2.95 -18.46 -5.23
N PRO A 85 1.61 -18.24 -5.09
CA PRO A 85 0.82 -17.07 -5.45
C PRO A 85 0.83 -15.97 -4.35
N ARG A 86 0.81 -14.70 -4.78
CA ARG A 86 0.79 -13.54 -3.86
C ARG A 86 -0.57 -13.40 -3.17
N PRO A 87 -0.64 -13.33 -1.83
CA PRO A 87 -1.91 -13.13 -1.12
C PRO A 87 -2.64 -11.88 -1.61
N GLY A 88 -3.94 -12.02 -1.92
CA GLY A 88 -4.78 -10.91 -2.37
C GLY A 88 -4.51 -10.42 -3.80
N TYR A 89 -3.57 -11.03 -4.53
CA TYR A 89 -3.37 -10.75 -5.95
C TYR A 89 -4.31 -11.61 -6.80
N TYR A 90 -5.12 -10.95 -7.60
CA TYR A 90 -6.00 -11.57 -8.58
C TYR A 90 -5.66 -11.03 -9.97
N PRO A 91 -5.54 -11.88 -10.99
CA PRO A 91 -5.55 -11.44 -12.38
C PRO A 91 -6.71 -10.48 -12.69
N ALA A 92 -6.54 -9.68 -13.74
CA ALA A 92 -7.57 -8.75 -14.18
C ALA A 92 -8.90 -9.48 -14.43
N GLY A 93 -9.97 -9.01 -13.77
CA GLY A 93 -11.31 -9.59 -13.87
C GLY A 93 -11.58 -10.84 -13.02
N THR A 94 -10.61 -11.32 -12.23
CA THR A 94 -10.79 -12.54 -11.42
C THR A 94 -10.86 -12.26 -9.92
N SER A 95 -10.99 -11.00 -9.51
CA SER A 95 -11.16 -10.64 -8.10
C SER A 95 -12.53 -11.15 -7.60
N PRO A 96 -12.62 -11.73 -6.40
CA PRO A 96 -13.89 -12.24 -5.86
C PRO A 96 -14.89 -11.13 -5.51
N VAL A 97 -14.44 -9.86 -5.53
CA VAL A 97 -15.25 -8.68 -5.27
C VAL A 97 -14.92 -7.59 -6.29
N GLY A 98 -15.92 -7.05 -7.00
CA GLY A 98 -15.68 -5.94 -7.91
C GLY A 98 -15.31 -4.65 -7.19
N ILE A 99 -14.77 -3.71 -7.95
CA ILE A 99 -14.45 -2.37 -7.46
C ILE A 99 -15.73 -1.57 -7.17
N TRP A 100 -16.79 -1.77 -7.96
CA TRP A 100 -18.02 -0.97 -7.95
C TRP A 100 -19.28 -1.76 -7.57
N ASP A 101 -19.16 -3.03 -7.16
CA ASP A 101 -20.31 -3.95 -7.03
C ASP A 101 -21.21 -3.66 -5.80
N ARG A 102 -21.20 -2.44 -5.27
CA ARG A 102 -22.05 -1.99 -4.16
C ARG A 102 -22.62 -0.61 -4.40
#